data_AF-A0A519Y4N9-F1
#
_entry.id   AF-A0A519Y4N9-F1
#
_cell.length_a   1.000
_cell.length_b   1.000
_cell.length_c   1.000
_cell.angle_alpha   90.00
_cell.angle_beta   90.00
_cell.angle_gamma   90.00
#
_symmetry.space_group_name_H-M   'P 1'
#
loop_
_entity.id
_entity.type
_entity.pdbx_description
1 polymer ?
#
loop_
_entity_poly.entity_id
_entity_poly.type
_entity_poly.pdbx_seq_one_letter_code
_entity_poly.pdbx_strand_id
1 'polypeptide(L)'
;KINFNIGKSLELLGDRRTPEANRAQQFAMTSLNNLALMLNEALEQLQNAMKNSKPGSGKGQKQSMQQLQKMQEQLNKNMQNARDKMQREGGNMGTVPKGQMSQEFAKMAQQQQMIREALQKINKDDNKDGKGSLGNLNQMVQEMKQTELDLVNKKINEETMNRQKRLEIKLLDADKAQREQDQDSKRESNAAKEFPPSYQQMLDKFKKQQQGETELIQKLPPNLNYYYKNKISEYFKLLNSPNR
;
A
#
# COMPACT_ATOMS: atom_id res chain seq x y z
N LYS A 1 -8.46 -36.85 3.40
CA LYS A 1 -9.10 -37.33 2.15
C LYS A 1 -8.10 -38.05 1.23
N ILE A 2 -6.94 -37.46 0.91
CA ILE A 2 -5.86 -38.11 0.11
C ILE A 2 -5.39 -39.43 0.74
N ASN A 3 -4.92 -39.39 1.99
CA ASN A 3 -4.42 -40.59 2.71
C ASN A 3 -5.47 -41.69 2.84
N PHE A 4 -6.75 -41.31 2.94
CA PHE A 4 -7.87 -42.26 3.01
C PHE A 4 -8.09 -42.97 1.67
N ASN A 5 -8.04 -42.25 0.55
CA ASN A 5 -8.20 -42.85 -0.78
C ASN A 5 -6.97 -43.67 -1.20
N ILE A 6 -5.77 -43.29 -0.77
CA ILE A 6 -4.54 -44.08 -0.96
C ILE A 6 -4.61 -45.38 -0.17
N GLY A 7 -4.94 -45.31 1.13
CA GLY A 7 -5.10 -46.50 1.97
C GLY A 7 -6.17 -47.46 1.45
N LYS A 8 -7.32 -46.92 1.04
CA LYS A 8 -8.41 -47.69 0.45
C LYS A 8 -8.04 -48.31 -0.90
N SER A 9 -7.22 -47.64 -1.71
CA SER A 9 -6.73 -48.23 -2.96
C SER A 9 -5.79 -49.41 -2.70
N LEU A 10 -4.90 -49.31 -1.70
CA LEU A 10 -3.99 -50.40 -1.30
C LEU A 10 -4.75 -51.61 -0.75
N GLU A 11 -5.78 -51.38 0.07
CA GLU A 11 -6.67 -52.43 0.59
C GLU A 11 -7.43 -53.14 -0.55
N LEU A 12 -8.03 -52.38 -1.46
CA LEU A 12 -8.74 -52.93 -2.62
C LEU A 12 -7.83 -53.68 -3.60
N LEU A 13 -6.56 -53.29 -3.71
CA LEU A 13 -5.55 -54.06 -4.48
C LEU A 13 -5.19 -55.38 -3.79
N GLY A 14 -5.09 -55.39 -2.46
CA GLY A 14 -4.91 -56.61 -1.67
C GLY A 14 -6.05 -57.61 -1.85
N ASP A 15 -7.28 -57.11 -1.93
CA ASP A 15 -8.50 -57.91 -2.17
C ASP A 15 -8.73 -58.29 -3.64
N ARG A 16 -7.78 -57.98 -4.54
CA ARG A 16 -7.91 -58.16 -6.01
C ARG A 16 -9.08 -57.42 -6.65
N ARG A 17 -9.65 -56.40 -5.98
CA ARG A 17 -10.73 -55.53 -6.50
C ARG A 17 -10.16 -54.39 -7.34
N THR A 18 -9.47 -54.75 -8.42
CA THR A 18 -8.72 -53.82 -9.28
C THR A 18 -9.55 -52.65 -9.85
N PRO A 19 -10.83 -52.80 -10.26
CA PRO A 19 -11.58 -51.68 -10.84
C PRO A 19 -11.90 -50.59 -9.81
N GLU A 20 -12.09 -50.98 -8.55
CA GLU A 20 -12.43 -50.06 -7.47
C GLU A 20 -11.18 -49.40 -6.89
N ALA A 21 -10.08 -50.17 -6.81
CA ALA A 21 -8.76 -49.64 -6.49
C ALA A 21 -8.35 -48.51 -7.45
N ASN A 22 -8.59 -48.69 -8.76
CA ASN A 22 -8.29 -47.69 -9.79
C ASN A 22 -9.09 -46.39 -9.58
N ARG A 23 -10.37 -46.48 -9.18
CA ARG A 23 -11.17 -45.27 -8.88
C ARG A 23 -10.63 -44.54 -7.65
N ALA A 24 -10.29 -45.26 -6.58
CA ALA A 24 -9.70 -44.68 -5.39
C ALA A 24 -8.34 -44.01 -5.69
N GLN A 25 -7.52 -44.64 -6.54
CA GLN A 25 -6.28 -44.06 -7.06
C GLN A 25 -6.51 -42.80 -7.88
N GLN A 26 -7.48 -42.78 -8.80
CA GLN A 26 -7.82 -41.57 -9.58
C GLN A 26 -8.25 -40.42 -8.68
N PHE A 27 -9.08 -40.67 -7.65
CA PHE A 27 -9.45 -39.65 -6.68
C PHE A 27 -8.24 -39.13 -5.88
N ALA A 28 -7.31 -40.01 -5.49
CA ALA A 28 -6.06 -39.61 -4.84
C ALA A 28 -5.18 -38.77 -5.77
N MET A 29 -5.01 -39.19 -7.04
CA MET A 29 -4.21 -38.48 -8.05
C MET A 29 -4.81 -37.10 -8.39
N THR A 30 -6.13 -36.99 -8.56
CA THR A 30 -6.79 -35.70 -8.80
C THR A 30 -6.66 -34.77 -7.60
N SER A 31 -6.83 -35.29 -6.39
CA SER A 31 -6.68 -34.48 -5.17
C SER A 31 -5.21 -34.10 -4.90
N LEU A 32 -4.25 -34.93 -5.27
CA LEU A 32 -2.82 -34.62 -5.27
C LEU A 32 -2.47 -33.57 -6.32
N ASN A 33 -3.00 -33.66 -7.53
CA ASN A 33 -2.80 -32.66 -8.58
C ASN A 33 -3.42 -31.32 -8.19
N ASN A 34 -4.63 -31.32 -7.62
CA ASN A 34 -5.26 -30.10 -7.11
C ASN A 34 -4.49 -29.51 -5.93
N LEU A 35 -3.92 -30.35 -5.05
CA LEU A 35 -3.06 -29.89 -3.97
C LEU A 35 -1.74 -29.33 -4.52
N ALA A 36 -1.11 -30.01 -5.48
CA ALA A 36 0.10 -29.54 -6.14
C ALA A 36 -0.14 -28.25 -6.91
N LEU A 37 -1.30 -28.08 -7.54
CA LEU A 37 -1.72 -26.83 -8.18
C LEU A 37 -1.92 -25.71 -7.16
N MET A 38 -2.65 -25.96 -6.06
CA MET A 38 -2.81 -24.97 -4.97
C MET A 38 -1.47 -24.63 -4.30
N LEU A 39 -0.58 -25.62 -4.13
CA LEU A 39 0.76 -25.41 -3.59
C LEU A 39 1.61 -24.63 -4.59
N ASN A 40 1.52 -24.90 -5.90
CA ASN A 40 2.20 -24.11 -6.92
C ASN A 40 1.68 -22.68 -6.97
N GLU A 41 0.38 -22.46 -6.88
CA GLU A 41 -0.22 -21.12 -6.82
C GLU A 41 0.21 -20.38 -5.55
N ALA A 42 0.25 -21.07 -4.40
CA ALA A 42 0.74 -20.51 -3.15
C ALA A 42 2.24 -20.20 -3.21
N LEU A 43 3.04 -21.08 -3.82
CA LEU A 43 4.49 -20.94 -3.94
C LEU A 43 4.85 -19.89 -5.00
N GLU A 44 4.11 -19.78 -6.11
CA GLU A 44 4.23 -18.66 -7.05
C GLU A 44 3.86 -17.34 -6.40
N GLN A 45 2.80 -17.29 -5.58
CA GLN A 45 2.46 -16.09 -4.82
C GLN A 45 3.57 -15.73 -3.83
N LEU A 46 4.17 -16.71 -3.17
CA LEU A 46 5.28 -16.52 -2.22
C LEU A 46 6.58 -16.13 -2.94
N GLN A 47 6.86 -16.73 -4.09
CA GLN A 47 8.06 -16.49 -4.89
C GLN A 47 7.96 -15.17 -5.65
N ASN A 48 6.76 -14.73 -6.04
CA ASN A 48 6.50 -13.38 -6.54
C ASN A 48 6.57 -12.34 -5.42
N ALA A 49 6.14 -12.66 -4.21
CA ALA A 49 6.37 -11.80 -3.04
C ALA A 49 7.88 -11.68 -2.72
N MET A 50 8.65 -12.77 -2.83
CA MET A 50 10.10 -12.76 -2.60
C MET A 50 10.92 -12.14 -3.74
N LYS A 51 10.56 -12.37 -5.01
CA LYS A 51 11.24 -11.75 -6.17
C LYS A 51 11.11 -10.23 -6.19
N ASN A 52 10.04 -9.69 -5.62
CA ASN A 52 9.87 -8.25 -5.47
C ASN A 52 10.43 -7.69 -4.15
N SER A 53 10.93 -8.54 -3.26
CA SER A 53 11.66 -8.17 -2.05
C SER A 53 13.17 -8.05 -2.32
N LYS A 54 13.56 -7.42 -3.43
CA LYS A 54 14.98 -7.09 -3.66
C LYS A 54 15.42 -6.02 -2.64
N PRO A 55 16.50 -6.24 -1.87
CA PRO A 55 17.05 -5.20 -1.00
C PRO A 55 17.65 -4.10 -1.88
N GLY A 56 17.07 -2.90 -1.89
CA GLY A 56 17.69 -1.74 -2.54
C GLY A 56 16.78 -0.79 -3.32
N SER A 57 15.46 -0.99 -3.39
CA SER A 57 14.59 0.06 -3.95
C SER A 57 13.29 0.14 -3.17
N GLY A 58 12.89 1.35 -2.75
CA GLY A 58 11.70 1.66 -1.94
C GLY A 58 10.36 1.38 -2.63
N LYS A 59 10.22 0.21 -3.24
CA LYS A 59 9.03 -0.29 -3.96
C LYS A 59 8.32 -1.43 -3.22
N GLY A 60 8.77 -1.81 -2.03
CA GLY A 60 8.18 -2.92 -1.24
C GLY A 60 6.77 -2.64 -0.72
N GLN A 61 6.37 -1.36 -0.66
CA GLN A 61 5.14 -0.93 -0.01
C GLN A 61 3.89 -1.06 -0.90
N LYS A 62 4.02 -0.83 -2.21
CA LYS A 62 2.89 -0.91 -3.17
C LYS A 62 2.30 -2.30 -3.33
N GLN A 63 3.12 -3.35 -3.20
CA GLN A 63 2.61 -4.71 -3.34
C GLN A 63 1.96 -5.24 -2.06
N SER A 64 2.33 -4.70 -0.90
CA SER A 64 1.79 -5.15 0.38
C SER A 64 0.31 -4.79 0.53
N MET A 65 -0.11 -3.55 0.22
CA MET A 65 -1.52 -3.15 0.36
C MET A 65 -2.45 -3.83 -0.66
N GLN A 66 -2.04 -3.91 -1.91
CA GLN A 66 -2.84 -4.56 -2.95
C GLN A 66 -3.01 -6.07 -2.67
N GLN A 67 -1.98 -6.72 -2.12
CA GLN A 67 -2.07 -8.12 -1.71
C GLN A 67 -3.00 -8.29 -0.51
N LEU A 68 -2.94 -7.40 0.48
CA LEU A 68 -3.87 -7.40 1.61
C LEU A 68 -5.32 -7.21 1.17
N GLN A 69 -5.56 -6.34 0.18
CA GLN A 69 -6.90 -6.16 -0.39
C GLN A 69 -7.45 -7.45 -0.98
N LYS A 70 -6.64 -8.17 -1.77
CA LYS A 70 -7.05 -9.46 -2.34
C LYS A 70 -7.32 -10.51 -1.27
N MET A 71 -6.48 -10.57 -0.24
CA MET A 71 -6.69 -11.47 0.90
C MET A 71 -7.99 -11.13 1.64
N GLN A 72 -8.28 -9.84 1.83
CA GLN A 72 -9.49 -9.37 2.48
C GLN A 72 -10.75 -9.67 1.66
N GLU A 73 -10.70 -9.50 0.33
CA GLU A 73 -11.81 -9.85 -0.57
C GLU A 73 -12.07 -11.37 -0.55
N GLN A 74 -11.01 -12.18 -0.59
CA GLN A 74 -11.12 -13.64 -0.50
C GLN A 74 -11.72 -14.08 0.85
N LEU A 75 -11.31 -13.43 1.94
CA LEU A 75 -11.87 -13.67 3.26
C LEU A 75 -13.37 -13.32 3.30
N ASN A 76 -13.77 -12.19 2.71
CA ASN A 76 -15.17 -11.77 2.64
C ASN A 76 -16.02 -12.79 1.86
N LYS A 77 -15.51 -13.31 0.74
CA LYS A 77 -16.16 -14.39 -0.04
C LYS A 77 -16.28 -15.68 0.76
N ASN A 78 -15.23 -16.09 1.46
CA ASN A 78 -15.26 -17.28 2.32
C ASN A 78 -16.28 -17.13 3.45
N MET A 79 -16.37 -15.93 4.04
CA MET A 79 -17.32 -15.62 5.11
C MET A 79 -18.78 -15.64 4.62
N GLN A 80 -19.04 -15.12 3.42
CA GLN A 80 -20.36 -15.23 2.77
C GLN A 80 -20.75 -16.69 2.53
N ASN A 81 -19.84 -17.48 1.94
CA ASN A 81 -20.08 -18.89 1.70
C ASN A 81 -20.33 -19.67 3.00
N ALA A 82 -19.58 -19.37 4.06
CA ALA A 82 -19.76 -20.00 5.37
C ALA A 82 -21.10 -19.61 6.00
N ARG A 83 -21.53 -18.35 5.86
CA ARG A 83 -22.85 -17.86 6.29
C ARG A 83 -23.98 -18.58 5.55
N ASP A 84 -23.89 -18.68 4.23
CA ASP A 84 -24.91 -19.33 3.40
C ASP A 84 -25.03 -20.82 3.73
N LYS A 85 -23.90 -21.51 3.93
CA LYS A 85 -23.89 -22.91 4.40
C LYS A 85 -24.58 -23.04 5.77
N MET A 86 -24.25 -22.16 6.72
CA MET A 86 -24.87 -22.18 8.06
C MET A 86 -26.39 -21.97 7.99
N GLN A 87 -26.85 -21.06 7.12
CA GLN A 87 -28.27 -20.80 6.93
C GLN A 87 -29.00 -21.96 6.25
N ARG A 88 -28.35 -22.68 5.32
CA ARG A 88 -28.91 -23.87 4.66
C ARG A 88 -28.93 -25.11 5.55
N GLU A 89 -27.93 -25.30 6.39
CA GLU A 89 -27.84 -26.43 7.32
C GLU A 89 -28.72 -26.25 8.58
N GLY A 90 -29.49 -25.17 8.68
CA GLY A 90 -30.40 -24.91 9.81
C GLY A 90 -29.68 -24.68 11.14
N GLY A 91 -28.38 -24.37 11.10
CA GLY A 91 -27.57 -24.17 12.30
C GLY A 91 -27.83 -22.80 12.92
N ASN A 92 -28.28 -22.78 14.17
CA ASN A 92 -28.36 -21.54 14.96
C ASN A 92 -26.98 -20.89 15.10
N MET A 93 -26.94 -19.56 15.07
CA MET A 93 -25.72 -18.77 15.33
C MET A 93 -25.08 -19.20 16.67
N GLY A 94 -23.82 -19.65 16.63
CA GLY A 94 -23.06 -20.08 17.81
C GLY A 94 -23.09 -21.59 18.10
N THR A 95 -23.99 -22.36 17.47
CA THR A 95 -24.02 -23.83 17.56
C THR A 95 -23.58 -24.45 16.25
N VAL A 96 -22.37 -24.12 15.80
CA VAL A 96 -21.77 -24.76 14.63
C VAL A 96 -21.32 -26.18 15.03
N PRO A 97 -21.75 -27.24 14.32
CA PRO A 97 -21.37 -28.61 14.64
C PRO A 97 -19.85 -28.77 14.80
N LYS A 98 -19.41 -29.48 15.85
CA LYS A 98 -17.99 -29.83 16.02
C LYS A 98 -17.55 -30.69 14.82
N GLY A 99 -16.67 -30.16 13.96
CA GLY A 99 -16.26 -30.82 12.71
C GLY A 99 -15.56 -29.87 11.72
N GLN A 100 -15.67 -30.18 10.42
CA GLN A 100 -15.04 -29.44 9.31
C GLN A 100 -15.33 -27.93 9.34
N MET A 101 -16.55 -27.53 9.69
CA MET A 101 -16.91 -26.10 9.81
C MET A 101 -16.09 -25.39 10.89
N SER A 102 -15.81 -26.02 12.04
CA SER A 102 -14.96 -25.40 13.07
C SER A 102 -13.53 -25.15 12.59
N GLN A 103 -13.01 -25.98 11.69
CA GLN A 103 -11.69 -25.77 11.08
C GLN A 103 -11.72 -24.64 10.05
N GLU A 104 -12.80 -24.52 9.27
CA GLU A 104 -12.98 -23.40 8.32
C GLU A 104 -13.01 -22.06 9.06
N PHE A 105 -13.73 -21.97 10.18
CA PHE A 105 -13.76 -20.76 11.02
C PHE A 105 -12.41 -20.41 11.63
N ALA A 106 -11.66 -21.40 12.14
CA ALA A 106 -10.32 -21.18 12.66
C ALA A 106 -9.35 -20.65 11.58
N LYS A 107 -9.44 -21.19 10.35
CA LYS A 107 -8.66 -20.70 9.20
C LYS A 107 -9.03 -19.25 8.84
N MET A 108 -10.32 -18.91 8.83
CA MET A 108 -10.77 -17.54 8.58
C MET A 108 -10.27 -16.56 9.66
N ALA A 109 -10.33 -16.95 10.94
CA ALA A 109 -9.80 -16.14 12.02
C ALA A 109 -8.29 -15.92 11.90
N GLN A 110 -7.54 -16.97 11.56
CA GLN A 110 -6.10 -16.87 11.28
C GLN A 110 -5.81 -15.95 10.10
N GLN A 111 -6.58 -16.05 9.01
CA GLN A 111 -6.45 -15.15 7.85
C GLN A 111 -6.69 -13.69 8.24
N GLN A 112 -7.74 -13.41 9.02
CA GLN A 112 -8.03 -12.07 9.52
C GLN A 112 -6.90 -11.52 10.39
N GLN A 113 -6.33 -12.36 11.27
CA GLN A 113 -5.19 -11.97 12.11
C GLN A 113 -3.96 -11.63 11.27
N MET A 114 -3.64 -12.41 10.24
CA MET A 114 -2.53 -12.12 9.34
C MET A 114 -2.72 -10.78 8.63
N ILE A 115 -3.93 -10.50 8.14
CA ILE A 115 -4.27 -9.22 7.50
C ILE A 115 -4.09 -8.07 8.50
N ARG A 116 -4.58 -8.24 9.74
CA ARG A 116 -4.45 -7.23 10.80
C ARG A 116 -2.99 -6.96 11.16
N GLU A 117 -2.17 -7.99 11.31
CA GLU A 117 -0.75 -7.84 11.66
C GLU A 117 0.04 -7.16 10.55
N ALA A 118 -0.22 -7.52 9.30
CA ALA A 118 0.38 -6.85 8.15
C ALA A 118 -0.04 -5.38 8.06
N LEU A 119 -1.32 -5.07 8.28
CA LEU A 119 -1.81 -3.70 8.32
C LEU A 119 -1.19 -2.91 9.49
N GLN A 120 -1.00 -3.53 10.66
CA GLN A 120 -0.31 -2.90 11.79
C GLN A 120 1.15 -2.58 11.49
N LYS A 121 1.85 -3.44 10.73
CA LYS A 121 3.21 -3.16 10.28
C LYS A 121 3.23 -1.96 9.33
N ILE A 122 2.34 -1.94 8.34
CA ILE A 122 2.19 -0.79 7.42
C ILE A 122 1.88 0.49 8.19
N ASN A 123 0.96 0.44 9.16
CA ASN A 123 0.65 1.60 10.00
C ASN A 123 1.87 2.07 10.82
N LYS A 124 2.74 1.17 11.28
CA LYS A 124 3.98 1.55 11.98
C LYS A 124 5.04 2.14 11.04
N ASP A 125 5.08 1.68 9.80
CA ASP A 125 6.09 2.11 8.83
C ASP A 125 5.70 3.44 8.16
N ASP A 126 4.43 3.61 7.79
CA ASP A 126 3.89 4.76 7.05
C ASP A 126 3.22 5.85 7.91
N ASN A 127 2.79 5.52 9.13
CA ASN A 127 2.04 6.45 10.00
C ASN A 127 2.85 6.92 11.22
N LYS A 128 4.18 7.04 11.07
CA LYS A 128 5.10 7.42 12.16
C LYS A 128 4.83 8.80 12.76
N ASP A 129 4.26 9.72 11.98
CA ASP A 129 4.06 11.11 12.40
C ASP A 129 2.65 11.40 12.95
N GLY A 130 1.81 10.36 13.14
CA GLY A 130 0.44 10.51 13.67
C GLY A 130 -0.52 11.33 12.77
N LYS A 131 -0.04 11.69 11.58
CA LYS A 131 -0.68 12.56 10.58
C LYS A 131 -0.76 11.87 9.21
N GLY A 132 -0.80 10.53 9.20
CA GLY A 132 -0.67 9.74 7.99
C GLY A 132 -1.87 9.85 7.04
N SER A 133 -1.55 10.00 5.76
CA SER A 133 -2.47 10.08 4.62
C SER A 133 -3.39 8.86 4.46
N LEU A 134 -3.11 7.75 5.15
CA LEU A 134 -3.87 6.50 5.09
C LEU A 134 -5.11 6.47 6.03
N GLY A 135 -5.39 7.57 6.73
CA GLY A 135 -6.60 7.73 7.55
C GLY A 135 -6.59 6.92 8.86
N ASN A 136 -7.78 6.56 9.35
CA ASN A 136 -7.97 5.89 10.64
C ASN A 136 -7.66 4.37 10.58
N LEU A 137 -6.43 4.00 10.22
CA LEU A 137 -5.94 2.62 10.25
C LEU A 137 -6.09 1.98 11.65
N ASN A 138 -5.99 2.76 12.71
CA ASN A 138 -6.23 2.29 14.09
C ASN A 138 -7.67 1.79 14.29
N GLN A 139 -8.67 2.48 13.73
CA GLN A 139 -10.06 2.02 13.79
C GLN A 139 -10.24 0.73 12.98
N MET A 140 -9.60 0.63 11.81
CA MET A 140 -9.62 -0.57 10.98
C MET A 140 -9.08 -1.78 11.76
N VAL A 141 -7.94 -1.61 12.44
CA VAL A 141 -7.33 -2.66 13.28
C VAL A 141 -8.27 -3.12 14.39
N GLN A 142 -9.03 -2.21 15.03
CA GLN A 142 -10.00 -2.58 16.06
C GLN A 142 -11.22 -3.33 15.47
N GLU A 143 -11.72 -2.88 14.33
CA GLU A 143 -12.80 -3.57 13.60
C GLU A 143 -12.39 -4.99 13.16
N MET A 144 -11.12 -5.19 12.76
CA MET A 144 -10.57 -6.50 12.44
C MET A 144 -10.52 -7.41 13.68
N LYS A 145 -10.07 -6.90 14.85
CA LYS A 145 -10.08 -7.66 16.11
C LYS A 145 -11.49 -8.10 16.50
N GLN A 146 -12.49 -7.23 16.33
CA GLN A 146 -13.86 -7.61 16.63
C GLN A 146 -14.33 -8.74 15.71
N THR A 147 -13.95 -8.72 14.44
CA THR A 147 -14.27 -9.83 13.52
C THR A 147 -13.51 -11.10 13.89
N GLU A 148 -12.25 -11.01 14.33
CA GLU A 148 -11.50 -12.17 14.86
C GLU A 148 -12.27 -12.83 16.03
N LEU A 149 -12.79 -12.02 16.96
CA LEU A 149 -13.62 -12.51 18.07
C LEU A 149 -14.92 -13.14 17.58
N ASP A 150 -15.60 -12.51 16.62
CA ASP A 150 -16.83 -13.05 16.04
C ASP A 150 -16.57 -14.42 15.38
N LEU A 151 -15.48 -14.55 14.61
CA LEU A 151 -15.08 -15.77 13.94
C LEU A 151 -14.65 -16.88 14.91
N VAL A 152 -13.88 -16.56 15.95
CA VAL A 152 -13.51 -17.52 17.01
C VAL A 152 -14.74 -18.04 17.74
N ASN A 153 -15.71 -17.15 17.99
CA ASN A 153 -17.01 -17.50 18.58
C ASN A 153 -18.00 -18.11 17.57
N LYS A 154 -17.56 -18.33 16.32
CA LYS A 154 -18.34 -18.93 15.23
C LYS A 154 -19.63 -18.19 14.93
N LYS A 155 -19.57 -16.85 14.98
CA LYS A 155 -20.65 -15.93 14.69
C LYS A 155 -20.33 -15.19 13.39
N ILE A 156 -21.21 -15.32 12.41
CA ILE A 156 -21.21 -14.46 11.20
C ILE A 156 -22.61 -13.87 11.12
N ASN A 157 -22.80 -12.73 11.78
CA ASN A 157 -24.04 -11.98 11.72
C ASN A 157 -23.99 -10.90 10.62
N GLU A 158 -25.11 -10.24 10.38
CA GLU A 158 -25.21 -9.08 9.49
C GLU A 158 -24.18 -8.01 9.82
N GLU A 159 -23.95 -7.74 11.11
CA GLU A 159 -23.00 -6.72 11.56
C GLU A 159 -21.55 -7.07 11.21
N THR A 160 -21.12 -8.31 11.42
CA THR A 160 -19.79 -8.82 11.04
C THR A 160 -19.61 -8.68 9.53
N MET A 161 -20.61 -9.05 8.73
CA MET A 161 -20.55 -8.90 7.27
C MET A 161 -20.46 -7.43 6.83
N ASN A 162 -21.25 -6.55 7.46
CA ASN A 162 -21.22 -5.12 7.17
C ASN A 162 -19.91 -4.47 7.61
N ARG A 163 -19.34 -4.91 8.73
CA ARG A 163 -18.00 -4.52 9.19
C ARG A 163 -16.95 -4.90 8.15
N GLN A 164 -17.01 -6.11 7.63
CA GLN A 164 -16.08 -6.60 6.61
C GLN A 164 -16.17 -5.84 5.29
N LYS A 165 -17.38 -5.46 4.85
CA LYS A 165 -17.56 -4.56 3.69
C LYS A 165 -16.93 -3.18 3.93
N ARG A 166 -17.13 -2.60 5.13
CA ARG A 166 -16.50 -1.31 5.47
C ARG A 166 -14.98 -1.42 5.54
N LEU A 167 -14.45 -2.50 6.10
CA LEU A 167 -13.02 -2.78 6.14
C LEU A 167 -12.44 -2.84 4.73
N GLU A 168 -13.10 -3.54 3.81
CA GLU A 168 -12.71 -3.63 2.39
C GLU A 168 -12.70 -2.26 1.70
N ILE A 169 -13.74 -1.44 1.88
CA ILE A 169 -13.79 -0.07 1.33
C ILE A 169 -12.65 0.79 1.88
N LYS A 170 -12.47 0.81 3.20
CA LYS A 170 -11.40 1.59 3.83
C LYS A 170 -10.01 1.12 3.38
N LEU A 171 -9.83 -0.18 3.14
CA LEU A 171 -8.57 -0.74 2.66
C LEU A 171 -8.29 -0.34 1.20
N LEU A 172 -9.33 -0.29 0.36
CA LEU A 172 -9.25 0.23 -1.01
C LEU A 172 -8.90 1.73 -1.03
N ASP A 173 -9.50 2.52 -0.13
CA ASP A 173 -9.20 3.94 -0.01
C ASP A 173 -7.76 4.17 0.47
N ALA A 174 -7.29 3.38 1.44
CA ALA A 174 -5.91 3.39 1.90
C ALA A 174 -4.92 3.05 0.76
N ASP A 175 -5.22 2.05 -0.06
CA ASP A 175 -4.42 1.68 -1.24
C ASP A 175 -4.38 2.80 -2.30
N LYS A 176 -5.50 3.51 -2.53
CA LYS A 176 -5.52 4.70 -3.40
C LYS A 176 -4.66 5.83 -2.84
N ALA A 177 -4.82 6.17 -1.56
CA ALA A 177 -4.06 7.22 -0.90
C ALA A 177 -2.55 6.96 -0.95
N GLN A 178 -2.13 5.72 -0.70
CA GLN A 178 -0.73 5.32 -0.82
C GLN A 178 -0.19 5.53 -2.24
N ARG A 179 -0.98 5.16 -3.27
CA ARG A 179 -0.58 5.36 -4.67
C ARG A 179 -0.44 6.83 -5.04
N GLU A 180 -1.31 7.70 -4.54
CA GLU A 180 -1.27 9.15 -4.76
C GLU A 180 -0.03 9.75 -4.10
N GLN A 181 0.23 9.42 -2.84
CA GLN A 181 1.43 9.87 -2.12
C GLN A 181 2.73 9.48 -2.87
N ASP A 182 2.81 8.26 -3.39
CA ASP A 182 3.95 7.80 -4.18
C ASP A 182 4.12 8.56 -5.52
N GLN A 183 3.04 9.10 -6.09
CA GLN A 183 3.10 9.94 -7.28
C GLN A 183 3.59 11.34 -6.92
N ASP A 184 3.11 11.91 -5.82
CA ASP A 184 3.52 13.23 -5.35
C ASP A 184 5.01 13.27 -4.98
N SER A 185 5.53 12.29 -4.25
CA SER A 185 6.97 12.22 -3.93
C SER A 185 7.85 12.16 -5.20
N LYS A 186 7.36 11.52 -6.28
CA LYS A 186 8.05 11.53 -7.57
C LYS A 186 7.99 12.88 -8.28
N ARG A 187 6.90 13.63 -8.12
CA ARG A 187 6.77 14.98 -8.71
C ARG A 187 7.69 15.96 -7.98
N GLU A 188 7.77 15.90 -6.66
CA GLU A 188 8.70 16.69 -5.85
C GLU A 188 10.17 16.39 -6.20
N SER A 189 10.52 15.12 -6.35
CA SER A 189 11.89 14.70 -6.71
C SER A 189 12.35 15.18 -8.09
N ASN A 190 11.42 15.59 -8.96
CA ASN A 190 11.69 16.11 -10.30
C ASN A 190 11.44 17.61 -10.43
N ALA A 191 11.24 18.34 -9.32
CA ALA A 191 11.20 19.80 -9.37
C ALA A 191 12.50 20.32 -10.02
N ALA A 192 12.36 21.07 -11.10
CA ALA A 192 13.48 21.66 -11.80
C ALA A 192 14.25 22.53 -10.80
N LYS A 193 15.51 22.16 -10.50
CA LYS A 193 16.40 23.04 -9.75
C LYS A 193 16.46 24.36 -10.53
N GLU A 194 16.08 25.48 -9.90
CA GLU A 194 16.31 26.79 -10.48
C GLU A 194 17.80 26.91 -10.76
N PHE A 195 18.18 26.81 -12.04
CA PHE A 195 19.55 27.08 -12.43
C PHE A 195 19.80 28.56 -12.17
N PRO A 196 20.91 28.93 -11.52
CA PRO A 196 21.25 30.33 -11.38
C PRO A 196 21.23 30.99 -12.77
N PRO A 197 20.68 32.21 -12.89
CA PRO A 197 20.62 32.91 -14.17
C PRO A 197 22.01 32.87 -14.82
N SER A 198 22.05 32.56 -16.12
CA SER A 198 23.31 32.52 -16.89
C SER A 198 24.14 33.76 -16.57
N TYR A 199 25.46 33.61 -16.49
CA TYR A 199 26.39 34.72 -16.22
C TYR A 199 26.06 35.95 -17.08
N GLN A 200 25.64 35.75 -18.33
CA GLN A 200 25.17 36.82 -19.22
C GLN A 200 23.99 37.62 -18.66
N GLN A 201 22.97 36.96 -18.08
CA GLN A 201 21.80 37.64 -17.51
C GLN A 201 22.15 38.43 -16.24
N MET A 202 23.07 37.93 -15.41
CA MET A 202 23.59 38.69 -14.27
C MET A 202 24.37 39.92 -14.74
N LEU A 203 25.19 39.75 -15.78
CA LEU A 203 26.01 40.83 -16.34
C LEU A 203 25.14 41.91 -17.01
N ASP A 204 24.07 41.51 -17.68
CA ASP A 204 23.10 42.43 -18.28
C ASP A 204 22.28 43.18 -17.24
N LYS A 205 21.86 42.51 -16.15
CA LYS A 205 21.22 43.20 -15.01
C LYS A 205 22.16 44.21 -14.36
N PHE A 206 23.42 43.82 -14.13
CA PHE A 206 24.44 44.72 -13.58
C PHE A 206 24.69 45.94 -14.47
N LYS A 207 24.81 45.73 -15.80
CA LYS A 207 24.96 46.83 -16.77
C LYS A 207 23.75 47.76 -16.78
N LYS A 208 22.52 47.23 -16.74
CA LYS A 208 21.30 48.05 -16.68
C LYS A 208 21.23 48.89 -15.41
N GLN A 209 21.65 48.34 -14.27
CA GLN A 209 21.69 49.05 -13.01
C GLN A 209 22.71 50.21 -13.06
N GLN A 210 23.92 49.96 -13.57
CA GLN A 210 24.94 50.99 -13.80
C GLN A 210 24.45 52.09 -14.76
N GLN A 211 23.72 51.72 -15.82
CA GLN A 211 23.15 52.67 -16.78
C GLN A 211 22.11 53.59 -16.14
N GLY A 212 21.18 53.05 -15.35
CA GLY A 212 20.17 53.85 -14.64
C GLY A 212 20.77 54.89 -13.70
N GLU A 213 21.88 54.55 -13.03
CA GLU A 213 22.63 55.48 -12.18
C GLU A 213 23.29 56.61 -12.98
N THR A 214 23.87 56.29 -14.16
CA THR A 214 24.45 57.32 -15.04
C THR A 214 23.39 58.20 -15.71
N GLU A 215 22.22 57.66 -16.04
CA GLU A 215 21.10 58.43 -16.58
C GLU A 215 20.56 59.44 -15.55
N LEU A 216 20.57 59.10 -14.26
CA LEU A 216 20.17 60.02 -13.19
C LEU A 216 21.11 61.23 -13.12
N ILE A 217 22.42 61.03 -13.33
CA ILE A 217 23.41 62.11 -13.40
C ILE A 217 23.17 62.99 -14.64
N GLN A 218 22.76 62.40 -15.76
CA GLN A 218 22.52 63.14 -17.00
C GLN A 218 21.20 63.93 -17.01
N LYS A 219 20.18 63.51 -16.26
CA LYS A 219 18.88 64.20 -16.15
C LYS A 219 18.91 65.45 -15.25
N LEU A 220 20.07 65.83 -14.71
CA LEU A 220 20.22 67.05 -13.93
C LEU A 220 19.98 68.29 -14.81
N PRO A 221 19.24 69.29 -14.32
CA PRO A 221 18.84 70.46 -15.11
C PRO A 221 20.08 71.24 -15.61
N PRO A 222 20.11 71.68 -16.88
CA PRO A 222 21.31 72.20 -17.55
C PRO A 222 21.88 73.48 -16.92
N ASN A 223 21.07 74.22 -16.16
CA ASN A 223 21.39 75.43 -15.40
C ASN A 223 22.11 75.19 -14.06
N LEU A 224 22.44 73.94 -13.70
CA LEU A 224 23.24 73.65 -12.51
C LEU A 224 24.73 74.05 -12.75
N ASN A 225 25.27 74.94 -11.91
CA ASN A 225 26.66 75.39 -11.98
C ASN A 225 27.63 74.18 -11.92
N TYR A 226 28.67 74.20 -12.76
CA TYR A 226 29.68 73.16 -12.93
C TYR A 226 30.28 72.67 -11.59
N TYR A 227 30.44 73.58 -10.62
CA TYR A 227 30.92 73.25 -9.28
C TYR A 227 30.04 72.21 -8.57
N TYR A 228 28.71 72.39 -8.60
CA TYR A 228 27.78 71.48 -7.94
C TYR A 228 27.59 70.16 -8.71
N LYS A 229 27.69 70.19 -10.05
CA LYS A 229 27.72 68.97 -10.87
C LYS A 229 28.87 68.04 -10.46
N ASN A 230 30.07 68.61 -10.27
CA ASN A 230 31.23 67.83 -9.84
C ASN A 230 31.06 67.27 -8.42
N LYS A 231 30.53 68.07 -7.49
CA LYS A 231 30.29 67.61 -6.10
C LYS A 231 29.27 66.48 -6.01
N ILE A 232 28.20 66.55 -6.81
CA ILE A 232 27.18 65.49 -6.86
C ILE A 232 27.76 64.23 -7.49
N SER A 233 28.53 64.34 -8.58
CA SER A 233 29.21 63.19 -9.19
C SER A 233 30.21 62.53 -8.24
N GLU A 234 30.97 63.33 -7.50
CA GLU A 234 31.92 62.85 -6.48
C GLU A 234 31.20 62.12 -5.33
N TYR A 235 30.08 62.67 -4.85
CA TYR A 235 29.24 62.05 -3.82
C TYR A 235 28.64 60.71 -4.26
N PHE A 236 28.09 60.62 -5.48
CA PHE A 236 27.56 59.35 -6.00
C PHE A 236 28.65 58.32 -6.25
N LYS A 237 29.85 58.73 -6.70
CA LYS A 237 31.02 57.84 -6.79
C LYS A 237 31.46 57.30 -5.43
N LEU A 238 31.36 58.10 -4.38
CA LEU A 238 31.65 57.70 -3.00
C LEU A 238 30.60 56.73 -2.44
N LEU A 239 29.30 56.95 -2.74
CA LEU A 239 28.21 56.05 -2.37
C LEU A 239 28.27 54.69 -3.05
N ASN A 240 28.63 54.66 -4.33
CA ASN A 240 28.67 53.42 -5.14
C ASN A 240 30.04 52.75 -5.16
N SER A 241 31.07 53.38 -4.57
CA SER A 241 32.32 52.68 -4.29
C SER A 241 32.03 51.63 -3.22
N PRO A 242 32.31 50.34 -3.48
CA PRO A 242 32.18 49.33 -2.46
C PRO A 242 33.18 49.69 -1.35
N ASN A 243 32.67 50.17 -0.22
CA ASN A 243 33.49 50.31 0.99
C ASN A 243 34.19 48.97 1.25
N ARG A 244 35.51 49.04 1.49
CA ARG A 244 36.31 47.93 1.99
C ARG A 244 35.75 47.42 3.31
#